data_AF-A0AAA9RVU5-F1
#
_entry.id   AF-A0AAA9RVU5-F1
#
_cell.length_a   1.000
_cell.length_b   1.000
_cell.length_c   1.000
_cell.angle_alpha   90.00
_cell.angle_beta   90.00
_cell.angle_gamma   90.00
#
_symmetry.space_group_name_H-M   'P 1'
#
loop_
_entity.id
_entity.type
_entity.pdbx_description
1 polymer ?
#
loop_
_entity_poly.entity_id
_entity_poly.type
_entity_poly.pdbx_seq_one_letter_code
_entity_poly.pdbx_strand_id
1 'polypeptide(L)'
;MAESKEELKSLLMKVKEESEKVGLKLNIQKTKIMASSPITSWQIDGETVETVRDFIFLGSKITADGDCSHEIKIHLLLGRTAMTNLDSILKSRDVSLPTKVHLVNAMVFPVVMYGCESWTIKKAECQRIDAFELWCWRRHLRGQS
;
A
#
# COMPACT_ATOMS: atom_id res chain seq x y z
N MET A 1 0.31 -17.23 4.07
CA MET A 1 1.25 -16.95 5.17
C MET A 1 1.52 -18.24 5.90
N ALA A 2 2.69 -18.42 6.50
CA ALA A 2 2.94 -19.58 7.36
C ALA A 2 2.23 -19.40 8.70
N GLU A 3 1.64 -20.45 9.23
CA GLU A 3 0.94 -20.47 10.52
C GLU A 3 1.90 -20.81 11.68
N SER A 4 3.10 -21.31 11.36
CA SER A 4 4.12 -21.69 12.34
C SER A 4 5.53 -21.31 11.90
N LYS A 5 6.44 -21.27 12.89
CA LYS A 5 7.88 -21.08 12.68
C LYS A 5 8.45 -22.21 11.81
N GLU A 6 8.03 -23.43 12.06
CA GLU A 6 8.51 -24.63 11.38
C GLU A 6 8.08 -24.61 9.91
N GLU A 7 6.83 -24.22 9.63
CA GLU A 7 6.32 -24.07 8.27
C GLU A 7 7.03 -22.95 7.51
N LEU A 8 7.22 -21.78 8.13
CA LEU A 8 7.96 -20.67 7.51
C LEU A 8 9.39 -21.10 7.16
N LYS A 9 10.07 -21.81 8.05
CA LYS A 9 11.43 -22.33 7.79
C LYS A 9 11.43 -23.32 6.62
N SER A 10 10.47 -24.23 6.57
CA SER A 10 10.31 -25.21 5.48
C SER A 10 10.07 -24.52 4.14
N LEU A 11 9.17 -23.53 4.08
CA LEU A 11 8.90 -22.75 2.87
C LEU A 11 10.15 -22.02 2.36
N LEU A 12 10.90 -21.40 3.27
CA LEU A 12 12.07 -20.60 2.92
C LEU A 12 13.23 -21.50 2.41
N MET A 13 13.42 -22.68 3.01
CA MET A 13 14.38 -23.68 2.51
C MET A 13 13.99 -24.20 1.12
N LYS A 14 12.70 -24.50 0.90
CA LYS A 14 12.22 -24.92 -0.43
C LYS A 14 12.46 -23.84 -1.49
N VAL A 15 12.14 -22.58 -1.18
CA VAL A 15 12.38 -21.45 -2.10
C VAL A 15 13.87 -21.34 -2.43
N LYS A 16 14.75 -21.49 -1.44
CA LYS A 16 16.20 -21.49 -1.64
C LYS A 16 16.63 -22.64 -2.57
N GLU A 17 16.26 -23.87 -2.25
CA GLU A 17 16.64 -25.06 -3.02
C GLU A 17 16.16 -24.99 -4.49
N GLU A 18 14.90 -24.58 -4.72
CA GLU A 18 14.38 -24.43 -6.09
C GLU A 18 15.04 -23.26 -6.84
N SER A 19 15.37 -22.18 -6.14
CA SER A 19 16.10 -21.05 -6.74
C SER A 19 17.51 -21.45 -7.18
N GLU A 20 18.21 -22.25 -6.37
CA GLU A 20 19.56 -22.72 -6.68
C GLU A 20 19.60 -23.60 -7.94
N LYS A 21 18.57 -24.42 -8.19
CA LYS A 21 18.46 -25.24 -9.41
C LYS A 21 18.43 -24.42 -10.69
N VAL A 22 17.93 -23.18 -10.62
CA VAL A 22 17.91 -22.23 -11.74
C VAL A 22 19.05 -21.21 -11.68
N GLY A 23 20.05 -21.42 -10.80
CA GLY A 23 21.23 -20.57 -10.67
C GLY A 23 21.01 -19.27 -9.88
N LEU A 24 19.89 -19.13 -9.17
CA LEU A 24 19.59 -17.99 -8.31
C LEU A 24 19.99 -18.28 -6.86
N LYS A 25 20.44 -17.25 -6.13
CA LYS A 25 20.78 -17.34 -4.70
C LYS A 25 19.90 -16.40 -3.89
N LEU A 26 19.46 -16.87 -2.73
CA LEU A 26 18.73 -16.06 -1.78
C LEU A 26 19.66 -14.99 -1.18
N ASN A 27 19.26 -13.73 -1.23
CA ASN A 27 20.01 -12.64 -0.57
C ASN A 27 19.50 -12.47 0.86
N ILE A 28 20.18 -13.13 1.81
CA ILE A 28 19.80 -13.16 3.22
C ILE A 28 19.72 -11.73 3.82
N GLN A 29 20.61 -10.83 3.41
CA GLN A 29 20.60 -9.43 3.90
C GLN A 29 19.36 -8.65 3.48
N LYS A 30 18.81 -8.93 2.29
CA LYS A 30 17.56 -8.32 1.80
C LYS A 30 16.31 -9.02 2.31
N THR A 31 16.42 -10.29 2.71
CA THR A 31 15.30 -11.05 3.28
C THR A 31 15.02 -10.60 4.71
N LYS A 32 13.76 -10.28 4.99
CA LYS A 32 13.28 -9.90 6.33
C LYS A 32 12.20 -10.87 6.77
N ILE A 33 12.14 -11.17 8.06
CA ILE A 33 11.05 -11.91 8.68
C ILE A 33 10.14 -10.92 9.41
N MET A 34 8.84 -11.01 9.17
CA MET A 34 7.82 -10.21 9.86
C MET A 34 6.77 -11.16 10.43
N ALA A 35 6.35 -10.91 11.67
CA ALA A 35 5.38 -11.75 12.36
C ALA A 35 4.58 -10.96 13.39
N SER A 36 3.33 -11.39 13.62
CA SER A 36 2.41 -10.78 14.58
C SER A 36 2.80 -11.05 16.04
N SER A 37 3.55 -12.13 16.29
CA SER A 37 4.01 -12.56 17.61
C SER A 37 5.52 -12.39 17.74
N PRO A 38 6.08 -12.20 18.95
CA PRO A 38 7.52 -12.14 19.14
C PRO A 38 8.20 -13.40 18.60
N ILE A 39 9.10 -13.23 17.64
CA ILE A 39 9.92 -14.31 17.12
C ILE A 39 11.35 -14.11 17.64
N THR A 40 11.97 -15.20 18.10
CA THR A 40 13.39 -15.27 18.45
C THR A 40 14.30 -14.97 17.25
N SER A 41 15.61 -14.80 17.45
CA SER A 41 16.57 -14.68 16.34
C SER A 41 16.55 -15.93 15.45
N TRP A 42 16.60 -15.75 14.12
CA TRP A 42 16.62 -16.83 13.14
C TRP A 42 17.90 -16.81 12.32
N GLN A 43 18.37 -17.99 11.92
CA GLN A 43 19.53 -18.15 11.07
C GLN A 43 19.23 -19.06 9.88
N ILE A 44 19.79 -18.69 8.73
CA ILE A 44 19.83 -19.49 7.50
C ILE A 44 21.30 -19.57 7.11
N ASP A 45 21.83 -20.78 6.93
CA ASP A 45 23.25 -21.02 6.61
C ASP A 45 24.26 -20.36 7.57
N GLY A 46 23.86 -20.17 8.84
CA GLY A 46 24.68 -19.47 9.84
C GLY A 46 24.61 -17.94 9.78
N GLU A 47 23.92 -17.37 8.80
CA GLU A 47 23.63 -15.94 8.73
C GLU A 47 22.30 -15.61 9.43
N THR A 48 22.30 -14.57 10.26
CA THR A 48 21.10 -14.12 10.97
C THR A 48 20.19 -13.35 10.02
N VAL A 49 18.93 -13.78 9.92
CA VAL A 49 17.90 -13.06 9.16
C VAL A 49 17.30 -11.97 10.05
N GLU A 50 17.18 -10.76 9.51
CA GLU A 50 16.62 -9.65 10.28
C GLU A 50 15.11 -9.82 10.46
N THR A 51 14.65 -9.69 11.71
CA THR A 51 13.24 -9.62 12.06
C THR A 51 12.81 -8.15 12.15
N VAL A 52 11.78 -7.78 11.39
CA VAL A 52 11.28 -6.40 11.30
C VAL A 52 9.83 -6.31 11.77
N ARG A 53 9.44 -5.11 12.24
CA ARG A 53 8.03 -4.80 12.55
C ARG A 53 7.28 -4.14 11.42
N ASP A 54 8.01 -3.53 10.49
CA ASP A 54 7.46 -2.97 9.26
C ASP A 54 8.41 -3.23 8.09
N PHE A 55 7.85 -3.22 6.88
CA PHE A 55 8.60 -3.45 5.66
C PHE A 55 7.96 -2.69 4.49
N ILE A 56 8.79 -2.10 3.63
CA ILE A 56 8.32 -1.51 2.38
C ILE A 56 8.27 -2.59 1.31
N PHE A 57 7.07 -3.02 0.96
CA PHE A 57 6.82 -3.98 -0.09
C PHE A 57 6.15 -3.29 -1.28
N LEU A 58 6.82 -3.29 -2.44
CA LEU A 58 6.31 -2.68 -3.68
C LEU A 58 5.90 -1.20 -3.53
N GLY A 59 6.57 -0.45 -2.65
CA GLY A 59 6.25 0.96 -2.37
C GLY A 59 5.22 1.16 -1.25
N SER A 60 4.60 0.09 -0.77
CA SER A 60 3.62 0.10 0.32
C SER A 60 4.23 -0.33 1.65
N LYS A 61 3.86 0.36 2.73
CA LYS A 61 4.37 0.05 4.08
C LYS A 61 3.45 -0.96 4.75
N ILE A 62 3.93 -2.19 4.88
CA ILE A 62 3.22 -3.24 5.63
C ILE A 62 3.78 -3.28 7.05
N THR A 63 2.89 -3.34 8.05
CA THR A 63 3.28 -3.46 9.45
C THR A 63 2.80 -4.80 10.03
N ALA A 64 3.52 -5.31 11.03
CA ALA A 64 3.22 -6.59 11.68
C ALA A 64 1.85 -6.60 12.39
N ASP A 65 1.36 -5.43 12.81
CA ASP A 65 0.03 -5.24 13.41
C ASP A 65 -1.07 -4.90 12.39
N GLY A 66 -0.73 -4.85 11.09
CA GLY A 66 -1.66 -4.57 10.00
C GLY A 66 -2.15 -3.12 9.95
N ASP A 67 -1.45 -2.17 10.58
CA ASP A 67 -1.81 -0.77 10.55
C ASP A 67 -1.49 -0.11 9.20
N CYS A 68 -2.54 0.14 8.42
CA CYS A 68 -2.49 0.90 7.17
C CYS A 68 -2.78 2.40 7.35
N SER A 69 -3.02 2.87 8.60
CA SER A 69 -3.46 4.26 8.86
C SER A 69 -2.48 5.30 8.33
N HIS A 70 -1.18 5.05 8.45
CA HIS A 70 -0.15 5.98 7.99
C HIS A 70 -0.11 6.06 6.45
N GLU A 71 -0.16 4.91 5.80
CA GLU A 71 -0.14 4.80 4.35
C GLU A 71 -1.38 5.46 3.72
N ILE A 72 -2.56 5.14 4.23
CA ILE A 72 -3.82 5.76 3.79
C ILE A 72 -3.73 7.29 3.89
N LYS A 73 -3.19 7.83 4.99
CA LYS A 73 -3.01 9.29 5.12
C LYS A 73 -2.09 9.89 4.05
N ILE A 74 -1.00 9.20 3.70
CA ILE A 74 -0.09 9.64 2.62
C ILE A 74 -0.84 9.64 1.28
N HIS A 75 -1.53 8.55 0.96
CA HIS A 75 -2.28 8.44 -0.30
C HIS A 75 -3.40 9.48 -0.41
N LEU A 76 -4.10 9.77 0.69
CA LEU A 76 -5.09 10.85 0.73
C LEU A 76 -4.45 12.23 0.52
N LEU A 77 -3.24 12.47 1.04
CA LEU A 77 -2.51 13.71 0.78
C LEU A 77 -2.10 13.82 -0.70
N LEU A 78 -1.60 12.74 -1.29
CA LEU A 78 -1.26 12.68 -2.72
C LEU A 78 -2.51 12.90 -3.60
N GLY A 79 -3.63 12.27 -3.24
CA GLY A 79 -4.92 12.49 -3.91
C GLY A 79 -5.39 13.93 -3.82
N ARG A 80 -5.19 14.61 -2.68
CA ARG A 80 -5.48 16.05 -2.54
C ARG A 80 -4.62 16.88 -3.49
N THR A 81 -3.32 16.58 -3.58
CA THR A 81 -2.40 17.24 -4.51
C THR A 81 -2.81 17.03 -5.97
N ALA A 82 -3.18 15.80 -6.36
CA ALA A 82 -3.69 15.49 -7.69
C ALA A 82 -4.97 16.28 -8.01
N MET A 83 -5.90 16.35 -7.05
CA MET A 83 -7.13 17.13 -7.19
C MET A 83 -6.86 18.63 -7.34
N THR A 84 -5.89 19.19 -6.60
CA THR A 84 -5.51 20.60 -6.74
C THR A 84 -4.81 20.90 -8.07
N ASN A 85 -4.06 19.95 -8.62
CA ASN A 85 -3.43 20.12 -9.93
C ASN A 85 -4.46 20.16 -11.07
N LEU A 86 -5.62 19.53 -10.88
CA LEU A 86 -6.74 19.54 -11.83
C LEU A 86 -7.69 20.74 -11.66
N ASP A 87 -7.43 21.64 -10.70
CA ASP A 87 -8.40 22.65 -10.27
C ASP A 87 -8.84 23.60 -11.40
N SER A 88 -7.93 24.00 -12.29
CA SER A 88 -8.24 24.85 -13.45
C SER A 88 -9.18 24.17 -14.44
N ILE A 89 -8.94 22.88 -14.73
CA ILE A 89 -9.76 22.06 -15.64
C ILE A 89 -11.13 21.80 -15.02
N LEU A 90 -11.17 21.45 -13.74
CA LEU A 90 -12.43 21.16 -13.03
C LEU A 90 -13.32 22.40 -12.90
N LYS A 91 -12.74 23.60 -12.87
CA LYS A 91 -13.45 24.89 -12.85
C LYS A 91 -13.79 25.44 -14.24
N SER A 92 -13.18 24.93 -15.32
CA SER A 92 -13.48 25.41 -16.67
C SER A 92 -14.93 25.12 -17.08
N ARG A 93 -15.61 26.10 -17.69
CA ARG A 93 -16.97 25.91 -18.23
C ARG A 93 -16.98 25.17 -19.56
N ASP A 94 -15.84 25.10 -20.24
CA ASP A 94 -15.70 24.48 -21.57
C ASP A 94 -15.61 22.95 -21.50
N VAL A 95 -15.34 22.40 -20.31
CA VAL A 95 -15.22 20.96 -20.09
C VAL A 95 -16.54 20.41 -19.55
N SER A 96 -17.06 19.38 -20.23
CA SER A 96 -18.30 18.74 -19.82
C SER A 96 -18.22 18.10 -18.44
N LEU A 97 -19.36 18.07 -17.74
CA LEU A 97 -19.52 17.40 -16.45
C LEU A 97 -19.06 15.93 -16.46
N PRO A 98 -19.52 15.10 -17.42
CA PRO A 98 -19.07 13.70 -17.52
C PRO A 98 -17.55 13.56 -17.69
N THR A 99 -16.93 14.43 -18.49
CA THR A 99 -15.47 14.43 -18.70
C THR A 99 -14.74 14.75 -17.40
N LYS A 100 -15.21 15.73 -16.63
CA LYS A 100 -14.59 16.07 -15.32
C LYS A 100 -14.67 14.91 -14.33
N VAL A 101 -15.81 14.23 -14.25
CA VAL A 101 -15.97 13.03 -13.42
C VAL A 101 -15.00 11.93 -13.86
N HIS A 102 -14.89 11.71 -15.17
CA HIS A 102 -13.95 10.74 -15.72
C HIS A 102 -12.49 11.08 -15.37
N LEU A 103 -12.10 12.36 -15.45
CA LEU A 103 -10.76 12.80 -15.06
C LEU A 103 -10.46 12.53 -13.58
N VAL A 104 -11.39 12.84 -12.67
CA VAL A 104 -11.22 12.53 -11.24
C VAL A 104 -11.06 11.02 -11.03
N ASN A 105 -11.92 10.22 -11.65
CA ASN A 105 -11.86 8.76 -11.55
C ASN A 105 -10.59 8.16 -12.14
N ALA A 106 -10.03 8.75 -13.20
CA ALA A 106 -8.86 8.24 -13.89
C ALA A 106 -7.53 8.75 -13.31
N MET A 107 -7.52 9.92 -12.66
CA MET A 107 -6.27 10.57 -12.23
C MET A 107 -6.16 10.77 -10.71
N VAL A 108 -7.27 10.85 -9.98
CA VAL A 108 -7.25 11.11 -8.53
C VAL A 108 -7.45 9.83 -7.74
N PHE A 109 -8.50 9.05 -8.02
CA PHE A 109 -8.77 7.82 -7.27
C PHE A 109 -7.70 6.74 -7.40
N PRO A 110 -7.04 6.51 -8.57
CA PRO A 110 -5.97 5.53 -8.66
C PRO A 110 -4.77 5.89 -7.78
N VAL A 111 -4.49 7.18 -7.58
CA VAL A 111 -3.44 7.66 -6.67
C VAL A 111 -3.79 7.31 -5.22
N VAL A 112 -5.05 7.45 -4.84
CA VAL A 112 -5.52 7.13 -3.49
C VAL A 112 -5.61 5.63 -3.26
N MET A 113 -6.05 4.86 -4.25
CA MET A 113 -6.31 3.42 -4.12
C MET A 113 -5.07 2.56 -4.38
N TYR A 114 -3.92 3.17 -4.70
CA TYR A 114 -2.70 2.41 -4.92
C TYR A 114 -2.28 1.66 -3.65
N GLY A 115 -2.02 0.35 -3.77
CA GLY A 115 -1.63 -0.50 -2.65
C GLY A 115 -2.78 -0.88 -1.73
N CYS A 116 -4.04 -0.55 -2.06
CA CYS A 116 -5.18 -0.84 -1.20
C CYS A 116 -5.41 -2.34 -0.95
N GLU A 117 -4.92 -3.19 -1.85
CA GLU A 117 -4.92 -4.65 -1.69
C GLU A 117 -4.12 -5.12 -0.46
N SER A 118 -3.19 -4.31 0.03
CA SER A 118 -2.38 -4.59 1.23
C SER A 118 -2.98 -4.04 2.52
N TRP A 119 -4.07 -3.25 2.44
CA TRP A 119 -4.62 -2.55 3.58
C TRP A 119 -5.57 -3.43 4.39
N THR A 120 -5.29 -3.54 5.69
CA THR A 120 -6.27 -4.08 6.65
C THR A 120 -7.17 -2.94 7.12
N ILE A 121 -8.18 -2.60 6.31
CA ILE A 121 -9.02 -1.42 6.51
C ILE A 121 -9.90 -1.58 7.76
N LYS A 122 -9.78 -0.61 8.69
CA LYS A 122 -10.66 -0.46 9.86
C LYS A 122 -11.75 0.58 9.56
N LYS A 123 -12.83 0.57 10.35
CA LYS A 123 -13.95 1.53 10.20
C LYS A 123 -13.51 3.00 10.15
N ALA A 124 -12.52 3.38 10.97
CA ALA A 124 -11.98 4.74 10.97
C ALA A 124 -11.27 5.11 9.67
N GLU A 125 -10.66 4.14 8.99
CA GLU A 125 -10.00 4.36 7.70
C GLU A 125 -11.01 4.46 6.56
N CYS A 126 -12.06 3.61 6.54
CA CYS A 126 -13.20 3.78 5.64
C CYS A 126 -13.75 5.20 5.72
N GLN A 127 -14.03 5.68 6.94
CA GLN A 127 -14.57 7.03 7.15
C GLN A 127 -13.66 8.14 6.61
N ARG A 128 -12.33 7.96 6.65
CA ARG A 128 -11.38 8.93 6.08
C ARG A 128 -11.42 8.93 4.55
N ILE A 129 -11.53 7.76 3.94
CA ILE A 129 -11.64 7.61 2.48
C ILE A 129 -12.98 8.19 2.00
N ASP A 130 -14.08 7.88 2.68
CA ASP A 130 -15.41 8.43 2.39
C ASP A 130 -15.42 9.97 2.51
N ALA A 131 -14.79 10.51 3.56
CA ALA A 131 -14.67 11.95 3.76
C ALA A 131 -13.86 12.62 2.65
N PHE A 132 -12.84 11.94 2.12
CA PHE A 132 -12.06 12.41 0.98
C PHE A 132 -12.87 12.38 -0.31
N GLU A 133 -13.60 11.30 -0.59
CA GLU A 133 -14.47 11.22 -1.75
C GLU A 133 -15.51 12.35 -1.75
N LEU A 134 -16.20 12.55 -0.62
CA LEU A 134 -17.16 13.65 -0.46
C LEU A 134 -16.49 15.02 -0.60
N TRP A 135 -15.23 15.16 -0.19
CA TRP A 135 -14.47 16.40 -0.39
C TRP A 135 -14.17 16.64 -1.87
N CYS A 136 -13.76 15.61 -2.63
CA CYS A 136 -13.53 15.70 -4.08
C CYS A 136 -14.79 16.16 -4.82
N TRP A 137 -15.92 15.51 -4.56
CA TRP A 137 -17.19 15.86 -5.22
C TRP A 137 -17.71 17.24 -4.82
N ARG A 138 -17.61 17.62 -3.54
CA ARG A 138 -17.97 19.00 -3.13
C ARG A 138 -17.10 20.06 -3.79
N ARG A 139 -15.81 19.79 -3.96
CA ARG A 139 -14.91 20.73 -4.64
C ARG A 139 -15.27 20.87 -6.12
N HIS A 140 -15.59 19.75 -6.78
CA HIS A 140 -16.05 19.74 -8.16
C HIS A 140 -17.36 20.55 -8.35
N LEU A 141 -18.34 20.37 -7.46
CA LEU A 141 -19.64 21.05 -7.54
C LEU A 141 -19.57 22.56 -7.30
N ARG A 142 -18.58 23.05 -6.53
CA ARG A 142 -18.38 24.49 -6.27
C ARG A 142 -17.92 25.29 -7.50
N GLY A 143 -17.36 24.65 -8.51
CA GLY A 143 -16.90 25.32 -9.74
C GLY A 143 -18.01 25.62 -10.75
N GLN A 144 -19.27 25.31 -10.44
CA GLN A 144 -20.40 25.43 -11.37
C GLN A 144 -21.36 26.60 -11.06
N SER A 145 -21.17 27.30 -9.93
CA SER A 145 -21.88 28.55 -9.61
C SER A 145 -21.24 29.76 -10.26
#